data_AF-A0A1V9ZDW2-F1
#
_entry.id   AF-A0A1V9ZDW2-F1
#
_cell.length_a   1.000
_cell.length_b   1.000
_cell.length_c   1.000
_cell.angle_alpha   90.00
_cell.angle_beta   90.00
_cell.angle_gamma   90.00
#
_symmetry.space_group_name_H-M   'P 1'
#
loop_
_entity.id
_entity.type
_entity.pdbx_description
1 polymer ?
#
loop_
_entity_poly.entity_id
_entity_poly.type
_entity_poly.pdbx_seq_one_letter_code
_entity_poly.pdbx_strand_id
1 'polypeptide(L)'
;MIKKVYLEVESQEKWKLPQIVQSDSEIRCCHCGQTHPKLELVETYRYCSNCRKILRPSSALEVESPLNQLYILAASYGHPIDAAGAIDVTSEIRSCLQITTRVLSSSIHLEFYTDRIPKLWILNGKYGHRNSNSESMKFDVTERMTGLVDQQGGCYLCIPTDLDLEVLLGDPCPGISKALVVNYEICGRSGQARQYEVDGHLKEDISIQHLPLIAPAILIERALYGWPPKELQLKIVDLQAQLALGQDVKEQLEQFNAFAASKTTFNDIAPRLQRRIDHHPIAGSKLELSETTNLNQLCGDPCPGLPKLLLIEYKLLGFGSSSNDNEVLNGGHIRNFAMRKAGKYKLQVTLEGFLASPITIQPLEISPALQIVRAFFGHPTNALKTFDITEAIGTMAAKSSLDKTLVVPRTLDLVAKFGDPCRGIRKALTINYKVLGMAGELVIPSCESNHLSATLVLGYPRDKKDGGVHGKVSWTERVAMSPLKTKQTARERMQSSTSLRIWSNDR
;
A
#
# COMPACT_ATOMS: atom_id res chain seq x y z
N MET A 1 -28.39 58.27 54.10
CA MET A 1 -27.59 57.57 55.13
C MET A 1 -28.09 56.14 55.24
N ILE A 2 -27.42 55.19 54.59
CA ILE A 2 -27.71 53.76 54.69
C ILE A 2 -26.38 53.08 55.01
N LYS A 3 -26.26 52.57 56.23
CA LYS A 3 -25.10 51.79 56.71
C LYS A 3 -25.09 50.45 55.97
N LYS A 4 -24.04 50.19 55.19
CA LYS A 4 -23.72 48.84 54.69
C LYS A 4 -23.02 48.07 55.81
N VAL A 5 -23.65 47.00 56.25
CA VAL A 5 -23.04 45.94 57.07
C VAL A 5 -22.25 45.06 56.11
N TYR A 6 -20.95 44.92 56.34
CA TYR A 6 -20.12 43.91 55.69
C TYR A 6 -20.19 42.64 56.53
N LEU A 7 -20.67 41.54 55.94
CA LEU A 7 -20.46 40.20 56.47
C LEU A 7 -19.09 39.73 55.99
N GLU A 8 -18.16 39.58 56.92
CA GLU A 8 -16.90 38.87 56.70
C GLU A 8 -17.24 37.40 56.43
N VAL A 9 -16.93 36.93 55.22
CA VAL A 9 -16.97 35.51 54.89
C VAL A 9 -15.63 34.92 55.32
N GLU A 10 -15.66 34.14 56.38
CA GLU A 10 -14.54 33.30 56.83
C GLU A 10 -13.99 32.48 55.67
N SER A 11 -12.66 32.50 55.52
CA SER A 11 -11.94 31.72 54.53
C SER A 11 -12.23 30.23 54.70
N GLN A 12 -12.94 29.63 53.75
CA GLN A 12 -13.01 28.17 53.66
C GLN A 12 -11.59 27.64 53.42
N GLU A 13 -11.01 27.03 54.45
CA GLU A 13 -9.80 26.23 54.34
C GLU A 13 -10.03 25.15 53.27
N LYS A 14 -9.35 25.31 52.13
CA LYS A 14 -9.30 24.29 51.08
C LYS A 14 -8.74 23.02 51.71
N TRP A 15 -9.60 22.01 51.85
CA TRP A 15 -9.20 20.64 52.14
C TRP A 15 -8.08 20.24 51.16
N LYS A 16 -6.86 20.10 51.67
CA LYS A 16 -5.72 19.57 50.90
C LYS A 16 -5.66 18.08 51.14
N LEU A 17 -5.73 17.30 50.06
CA LEU A 17 -5.43 15.87 50.10
C LEU A 17 -4.04 15.67 50.75
N PRO A 18 -3.88 14.71 51.68
CA PRO A 18 -2.58 14.42 52.26
C PRO A 18 -1.58 14.08 51.15
N GLN A 19 -0.41 14.70 51.19
CA GLN A 19 0.70 14.34 50.31
C GLN A 19 1.15 12.93 50.68
N ILE A 20 0.71 11.95 49.89
CA ILE A 20 1.22 10.59 49.96
C ILE A 20 2.62 10.65 49.35
N VAL A 21 3.65 10.48 50.17
CA VAL A 21 5.03 10.29 49.73
C VAL A 21 5.05 9.02 48.89
N GLN A 22 5.13 9.17 47.57
CA GLN A 22 5.23 8.03 46.66
C GLN A 22 6.65 7.47 46.76
N SER A 23 6.78 6.24 47.25
CA SER A 23 7.98 5.44 46.98
C SER A 23 7.99 5.11 45.49
N ASP A 24 9.12 5.31 44.80
CA ASP A 24 9.30 5.17 43.34
C ASP A 24 8.89 3.81 42.74
N SER A 25 8.53 2.83 43.57
CA SER A 25 8.20 1.46 43.18
C SER A 25 6.70 1.12 43.13
N GLU A 26 5.77 2.02 43.51
CA GLU A 26 4.33 1.68 43.58
C GLU A 26 3.41 2.75 42.94
N ILE A 27 2.67 2.36 41.90
CA ILE A 27 1.60 3.20 41.34
C ILE A 27 0.28 2.91 42.07
N ARG A 28 -0.27 3.95 42.70
CA ARG A 28 -1.56 3.91 43.37
C ARG A 28 -2.60 4.70 42.57
N CYS A 29 -3.83 4.17 42.51
CA CYS A 29 -4.94 4.90 41.92
C CYS A 29 -5.20 6.20 42.70
N CYS A 30 -5.14 7.35 42.02
CA CYS A 30 -5.37 8.66 42.61
C CYS A 30 -6.80 8.85 43.17
N HIS A 31 -7.73 7.98 42.78
CA HIS A 31 -9.12 8.04 43.24
C HIS A 31 -9.46 7.07 44.37
N CYS A 32 -8.89 5.86 44.40
CA CYS A 32 -9.26 4.85 45.40
C CYS A 32 -8.08 4.26 46.17
N GLY A 33 -6.86 4.73 45.93
CA GLY A 33 -5.64 4.30 46.63
C GLY A 33 -5.14 2.89 46.33
N GLN A 34 -5.84 2.13 45.48
CA GLN A 34 -5.47 0.75 45.11
C GLN A 34 -4.09 0.71 44.45
N THR A 35 -3.23 -0.16 44.96
CA THR A 35 -1.87 -0.40 44.42
C THR A 35 -1.91 -1.30 43.19
N HIS A 36 -1.14 -0.95 42.16
CA HIS A 36 -1.00 -1.71 40.92
C HIS A 36 0.39 -2.36 40.86
N PRO A 37 0.53 -3.68 41.10
CA PRO A 37 1.81 -4.34 41.38
C PRO A 37 2.71 -4.58 40.15
N LYS A 38 2.29 -4.19 38.94
CA LYS A 38 3.05 -4.40 37.69
C LYS A 38 3.20 -3.08 36.93
N LEU A 39 4.27 -2.33 37.24
CA LEU A 39 4.62 -1.04 36.64
C LEU A 39 4.68 -1.08 35.11
N GLU A 40 5.25 -2.14 34.54
CA GLU A 40 5.43 -2.34 33.09
C GLU A 40 4.11 -2.36 32.30
N LEU A 41 3.03 -2.76 32.98
CA LEU A 41 1.71 -2.86 32.36
C LEU A 41 0.88 -1.60 32.58
N VAL A 42 1.36 -0.59 33.28
CA VAL A 42 0.57 0.63 33.58
C VAL A 42 0.27 1.44 32.31
N GLU A 43 1.13 1.38 31.29
CA GLU A 43 0.79 1.95 29.97
C GLU A 43 -0.32 1.18 29.25
N THR A 44 -0.49 -0.11 29.58
CA THR A 44 -1.59 -0.95 29.05
C THR A 44 -2.87 -0.85 29.91
N TYR A 45 -2.73 -0.61 31.22
CA TYR A 45 -3.85 -0.39 32.14
C TYR A 45 -4.28 1.07 32.12
N ARG A 46 -5.10 1.45 31.14
CA ARG A 46 -5.70 2.79 31.11
C ARG A 46 -6.62 3.08 32.31
N TYR A 47 -7.06 2.05 33.05
CA TYR A 47 -8.04 2.17 34.13
C TYR A 47 -7.63 1.39 35.38
N CYS A 48 -8.02 1.90 36.55
CA CYS A 48 -7.92 1.18 37.80
C CYS A 48 -8.88 -0.02 37.78
N SER A 49 -8.39 -1.23 38.01
CA SER A 49 -9.23 -2.44 38.06
C SER A 49 -10.31 -2.39 39.14
N ASN A 50 -10.09 -1.64 40.22
CA ASN A 50 -11.02 -1.51 41.34
C ASN A 50 -12.13 -0.48 41.05
N CYS A 51 -11.78 0.80 40.92
CA CYS A 51 -12.78 1.86 40.77
C CYS A 51 -13.08 2.24 39.30
N ARG A 52 -12.42 1.61 38.33
CA ARG A 52 -12.57 1.84 36.87
C ARG A 52 -12.26 3.27 36.40
N LYS A 53 -11.77 4.15 37.28
CA LYS A 53 -11.29 5.48 36.91
C LYS A 53 -9.89 5.42 36.31
N ILE A 54 -9.58 6.38 35.44
CA ILE A 54 -8.31 6.46 34.72
C ILE A 54 -7.15 6.63 35.73
N LEU A 55 -6.09 5.82 35.59
CA LEU A 55 -4.91 5.90 36.45
C LEU A 55 -4.00 7.08 36.10
N ARG A 56 -4.00 7.50 34.83
CA ARG A 56 -3.22 8.64 34.33
C ARG A 56 -4.00 9.31 33.18
N PRO A 57 -4.39 10.59 33.29
CA PRO A 57 -5.10 11.28 32.21
C PRO A 57 -4.24 11.27 30.94
N SER A 58 -4.87 10.99 29.79
CA SER A 58 -4.20 11.13 28.50
C SER A 58 -3.85 12.61 28.30
N SER A 59 -2.59 12.90 28.07
CA SER A 59 -2.09 14.26 27.86
C SER A 59 -2.63 14.83 26.54
N ALA A 60 -3.52 15.81 26.67
CA ALA A 60 -4.03 16.77 25.68
C ALA A 60 -4.60 16.23 24.34
N LEU A 61 -5.70 16.84 23.90
CA LEU A 61 -6.31 16.65 22.59
C LEU A 61 -6.32 18.03 21.90
N GLU A 62 -5.54 18.23 20.84
CA GLU A 62 -5.62 19.44 20.02
C GLU A 62 -6.27 19.15 18.66
N VAL A 63 -7.11 20.08 18.21
CA VAL A 63 -7.96 19.93 17.02
C VAL A 63 -7.54 20.97 15.98
N GLU A 64 -7.12 20.52 14.79
CA GLU A 64 -6.76 21.40 13.68
C GLU A 64 -8.03 21.96 13.00
N SER A 65 -8.51 23.09 13.52
CA SER A 65 -9.52 23.94 12.89
C SER A 65 -9.13 25.39 13.18
N PRO A 66 -9.48 26.39 12.36
CA PRO A 66 -9.35 27.79 12.78
C PRO A 66 -10.04 27.93 14.15
N LEU A 67 -9.24 28.16 15.20
CA LEU A 67 -9.59 28.01 16.63
C LEU A 67 -10.84 28.80 17.05
N ASN A 68 -11.26 29.75 16.22
CA ASN A 68 -12.46 30.55 16.32
C ASN A 68 -13.76 29.82 15.90
N GLN A 69 -13.70 28.52 15.55
CA GLN A 69 -14.89 27.74 15.12
C GLN A 69 -15.07 26.39 15.84
N LEU A 70 -14.24 26.04 16.82
CA LEU A 70 -14.38 24.74 17.49
C LEU A 70 -15.47 24.78 18.57
N TYR A 71 -16.59 24.10 18.32
CA TYR A 71 -17.66 23.93 19.29
C TYR A 71 -17.81 22.44 19.66
N ILE A 72 -17.56 22.08 20.92
CA ILE A 72 -17.83 20.72 21.39
C ILE A 72 -19.35 20.55 21.45
N LEU A 73 -19.93 19.81 20.51
CA LEU A 73 -21.38 19.57 20.47
C LEU A 73 -21.83 18.56 21.54
N ALA A 74 -21.05 17.51 21.75
CA ALA A 74 -21.26 16.50 22.79
C ALA A 74 -19.93 15.81 23.14
N ALA A 75 -19.78 15.39 24.38
CA ALA A 75 -18.70 14.54 24.86
C ALA A 75 -19.22 13.60 25.94
N SER A 76 -18.89 12.32 25.85
CA SER A 76 -19.27 11.32 26.83
C SER A 76 -18.06 10.54 27.32
N TYR A 77 -18.04 10.21 28.60
CA TYR A 77 -16.99 9.48 29.31
C TYR A 77 -17.58 8.20 29.91
N GLY A 78 -17.09 7.04 29.50
CA GLY A 78 -17.57 5.77 30.04
C GLY A 78 -17.33 4.57 29.14
N HIS A 79 -18.10 3.50 29.36
CA HIS A 79 -17.87 2.19 28.74
C HIS A 79 -18.07 2.22 27.21
N PRO A 80 -17.12 1.74 26.39
CA PRO A 80 -17.14 1.93 24.92
C PRO A 80 -18.24 1.16 24.18
N ILE A 81 -19.00 0.33 24.89
CA ILE A 81 -20.02 -0.57 24.31
C ILE A 81 -21.38 -0.40 25.00
N ASP A 82 -21.44 0.19 26.20
CA ASP A 82 -22.67 0.31 26.98
C ASP A 82 -23.01 1.77 27.25
N ALA A 83 -24.05 2.26 26.59
CA ALA A 83 -24.49 3.65 26.70
C ALA A 83 -25.02 3.99 28.11
N ALA A 84 -25.53 3.01 28.87
CA ALA A 84 -25.95 3.23 30.24
C ALA A 84 -24.76 3.47 31.19
N GLY A 85 -23.56 3.05 30.79
CA GLY A 85 -22.31 3.30 31.50
C GLY A 85 -21.55 4.54 31.00
N ALA A 86 -22.14 5.34 30.11
CA ALA A 86 -21.57 6.58 29.61
C ALA A 86 -22.12 7.79 30.39
N ILE A 87 -21.22 8.64 30.84
CA ILE A 87 -21.51 9.88 31.56
C ILE A 87 -21.30 11.03 30.59
N ASP A 88 -22.26 11.93 30.45
CA ASP A 88 -22.05 13.17 29.69
C ASP A 88 -21.02 14.05 30.42
N VAL A 89 -19.93 14.40 29.73
CA VAL A 89 -18.86 15.28 30.23
C VAL A 89 -18.68 16.51 29.33
N THR A 90 -19.69 16.83 28.53
CA THR A 90 -19.65 17.93 27.56
C THR A 90 -19.32 19.26 28.25
N SER A 91 -19.97 19.55 29.38
CA SER A 91 -19.75 20.76 30.18
C SER A 91 -18.33 20.87 30.71
N GLU A 92 -17.80 19.77 31.24
CA GLU A 92 -16.48 19.69 31.87
C GLU A 92 -15.39 19.92 30.82
N ILE A 93 -15.47 19.26 29.66
CA ILE A 93 -14.48 19.46 28.60
C ILE A 93 -14.59 20.88 28.02
N ARG A 94 -15.80 21.43 27.86
CA ARG A 94 -15.98 22.84 27.46
C ARG A 94 -15.32 23.80 28.45
N SER A 95 -15.37 23.50 29.75
CA SER A 95 -14.76 24.35 30.79
C SER A 95 -13.23 24.27 30.85
N CYS A 96 -12.65 23.15 30.38
CA CYS A 96 -11.20 22.93 30.36
C CYS A 96 -10.50 23.49 29.10
N LEU A 97 -11.25 23.93 28.09
CA LEU A 97 -10.71 24.58 26.91
C LEU A 97 -10.21 25.99 27.24
N GLN A 98 -8.92 26.11 27.57
CA GLN A 98 -8.21 27.39 27.56
C GLN A 98 -7.52 27.57 26.20
N ILE A 99 -8.03 28.47 25.36
CA ILE A 99 -7.42 28.83 24.08
C ILE A 99 -6.16 29.65 24.37
N THR A 100 -4.99 29.01 24.32
CA THR A 100 -3.71 29.70 24.51
C THR A 100 -3.08 29.97 23.15
N THR A 101 -3.02 31.24 22.76
CA THR A 101 -2.32 31.65 21.54
C THR A 101 -0.81 31.47 21.72
N ARG A 102 -0.22 30.44 21.10
CA ARG A 102 1.06 30.47 20.36
C ARG A 102 1.61 29.05 20.11
N VAL A 103 1.71 28.72 18.82
CA VAL A 103 2.65 27.84 18.10
C VAL A 103 3.25 26.65 18.87
N LEU A 104 2.91 25.43 18.43
CA LEU A 104 3.60 24.19 18.80
C LEU A 104 5.00 24.11 18.17
N SER A 105 5.97 23.68 18.97
CA SER A 105 7.40 23.55 18.63
C SER A 105 7.77 22.28 17.85
N SER A 106 6.83 21.38 17.58
CA SER A 106 7.03 20.26 16.64
C SER A 106 5.69 19.69 16.16
N SER A 107 5.68 19.28 14.89
CA SER A 107 4.53 18.65 14.22
C SER A 107 4.33 17.22 14.71
N ILE A 108 3.09 16.88 15.08
CA ILE A 108 2.66 15.50 15.32
C ILE A 108 1.66 15.12 14.23
N HIS A 109 2.03 14.13 13.41
CA HIS A 109 1.20 13.60 12.34
C HIS A 109 0.16 12.61 12.89
N LEU A 110 -1.12 12.83 12.57
CA LEU A 110 -2.18 11.85 12.79
C LEU A 110 -2.50 11.13 11.48
N GLU A 111 -2.18 9.83 11.42
CA GLU A 111 -2.62 8.94 10.36
C GLU A 111 -4.01 8.40 10.65
N PHE A 112 -4.96 8.64 9.74
CA PHE A 112 -6.23 7.94 9.74
C PHE A 112 -5.98 6.49 9.31
N TYR A 113 -6.24 5.54 10.20
CA TYR A 113 -6.17 4.11 9.88
C TYR A 113 -7.21 3.79 8.80
N THR A 114 -6.73 3.67 7.57
CA THR A 114 -7.43 2.95 6.51
C THR A 114 -7.84 1.59 7.08
N ASP A 115 -9.13 1.27 7.07
CA ASP A 115 -9.65 -0.06 7.39
C ASP A 115 -8.69 -1.12 6.84
N ARG A 116 -8.07 -1.90 7.75
CA ARG A 116 -7.02 -2.91 7.51
C ARG A 116 -6.65 -3.05 6.03
N ILE A 117 -5.56 -2.39 5.63
CA ILE A 117 -4.92 -2.60 4.33
C ILE A 117 -4.87 -4.12 4.07
N PRO A 118 -5.21 -4.59 2.86
CA PRO A 118 -5.32 -6.02 2.64
C PRO A 118 -3.98 -6.69 2.93
N LYS A 119 -4.06 -7.82 3.61
CA LYS A 119 -2.86 -8.52 4.08
C LYS A 119 -2.12 -9.15 2.90
N LEU A 120 -0.79 -9.07 2.95
CA LEU A 120 0.09 -9.88 2.14
C LEU A 120 0.37 -11.19 2.88
N TRP A 121 0.12 -12.32 2.24
CA TRP A 121 0.43 -13.66 2.74
C TRP A 121 1.54 -14.26 1.91
N ILE A 122 2.58 -14.76 2.58
CA ILE A 122 3.61 -15.56 1.93
C ILE A 122 3.15 -17.02 2.00
N LEU A 123 2.87 -17.60 0.83
CA LEU A 123 2.43 -18.98 0.72
C LEU A 123 3.62 -19.94 0.81
N ASN A 124 4.75 -19.56 0.20
CA ASN A 124 5.98 -20.33 0.19
C ASN A 124 7.15 -19.43 -0.24
N GLY A 125 8.26 -19.45 0.48
CA GLY A 125 9.51 -18.77 0.13
C GLY A 125 10.64 -19.77 0.02
N LYS A 126 11.38 -19.77 -1.09
CA LYS A 126 12.59 -20.58 -1.28
C LYS A 126 13.78 -19.70 -1.63
N TYR A 127 14.93 -19.94 -1.02
CA TYR A 127 16.19 -19.30 -1.38
C TYR A 127 17.24 -20.36 -1.68
N GLY A 128 17.91 -20.28 -2.83
CA GLY A 128 18.96 -21.23 -3.20
C GLY A 128 19.17 -21.37 -4.70
N HIS A 129 19.77 -22.48 -5.15
CA HIS A 129 20.09 -22.64 -6.57
C HIS A 129 18.83 -22.71 -7.45
N ARG A 130 18.78 -21.84 -8.46
CA ARG A 130 17.59 -21.61 -9.31
C ARG A 130 17.08 -22.88 -10.00
N ASN A 131 17.99 -23.72 -10.49
CA ASN A 131 17.66 -24.86 -11.34
C ASN A 131 17.83 -26.22 -10.62
N SER A 132 18.25 -26.22 -9.35
CA SER A 132 18.40 -27.49 -8.63
C SER A 132 17.03 -28.00 -8.20
N ASN A 133 16.78 -29.30 -8.34
CA ASN A 133 15.64 -29.95 -7.69
C ASN A 133 16.01 -30.51 -6.31
N SER A 134 17.29 -30.44 -5.93
CA SER A 134 17.74 -30.91 -4.62
C SER A 134 17.31 -29.93 -3.55
N GLU A 135 16.49 -30.40 -2.59
CA GLU A 135 16.09 -29.62 -1.42
C GLU A 135 17.30 -29.27 -0.53
N SER A 136 18.42 -30.00 -0.62
CA SER A 136 19.66 -29.64 0.10
C SER A 136 20.31 -28.35 -0.37
N MET A 137 19.97 -27.86 -1.57
CA MET A 137 20.54 -26.63 -2.15
C MET A 137 19.58 -25.45 -2.05
N LYS A 138 18.53 -25.58 -1.24
CA LYS A 138 17.50 -24.56 -1.03
C LYS A 138 17.14 -24.49 0.44
N PHE A 139 16.99 -23.28 0.96
CA PHE A 139 16.35 -23.05 2.24
C PHE A 139 14.90 -22.65 2.03
N ASP A 140 14.02 -23.23 2.84
CA ASP A 140 12.69 -22.67 3.05
C ASP A 140 12.83 -21.41 3.91
N VAL A 141 12.41 -20.29 3.34
CA VAL A 141 12.48 -18.97 3.96
C VAL A 141 11.09 -18.37 4.20
N THR A 142 10.03 -19.18 4.11
CA THR A 142 8.64 -18.76 4.25
C THR A 142 8.39 -18.00 5.55
N GLU A 143 8.82 -18.56 6.69
CA GLU A 143 8.67 -17.93 8.02
C GLU A 143 9.44 -16.60 8.11
N ARG A 144 10.65 -16.52 7.54
CA ARG A 144 11.45 -15.28 7.54
C ARG A 144 10.78 -14.20 6.70
N MET A 145 10.30 -14.54 5.51
CA MET A 145 9.55 -13.61 4.66
C MET A 145 8.27 -13.14 5.33
N THR A 146 7.54 -14.05 6.00
CA THR A 146 6.34 -13.71 6.77
C THR A 146 6.67 -12.77 7.92
N GLY A 147 7.75 -13.01 8.65
CA GLY A 147 8.25 -12.12 9.71
C GLY A 147 8.58 -10.72 9.20
N LEU A 148 9.21 -10.60 8.02
CA LEU A 148 9.45 -9.29 7.39
C LEU A 148 8.15 -8.59 7.01
N VAL A 149 7.14 -9.32 6.52
CA VAL A 149 5.81 -8.76 6.23
C VAL A 149 5.12 -8.27 7.50
N ASP A 150 5.19 -9.05 8.58
CA ASP A 150 4.57 -8.71 9.86
C ASP A 150 5.22 -7.48 10.51
N GLN A 151 6.56 -7.35 10.43
CA GLN A 151 7.27 -6.14 10.86
C GLN A 151 6.77 -4.87 10.17
N GLN A 152 6.28 -5.01 8.93
CA GLN A 152 5.72 -3.93 8.14
C GLN A 152 4.20 -3.74 8.33
N GLY A 153 3.59 -4.44 9.29
CA GLY A 153 2.17 -4.35 9.60
C GLY A 153 1.30 -5.33 8.80
N GLY A 154 1.91 -6.34 8.16
CA GLY A 154 1.20 -7.43 7.47
C GLY A 154 0.76 -7.10 6.05
N CYS A 155 1.18 -5.95 5.50
CA CYS A 155 0.60 -5.38 4.28
C CYS A 155 1.58 -5.32 3.10
N TYR A 156 2.89 -5.34 3.38
CA TYR A 156 3.92 -5.32 2.34
C TYR A 156 5.20 -6.02 2.78
N LEU A 157 5.98 -6.49 1.80
CA LEU A 157 7.34 -6.99 1.92
C LEU A 157 8.25 -6.06 1.12
N CYS A 158 9.34 -5.61 1.75
CA CYS A 158 10.39 -4.85 1.07
C CYS A 158 11.75 -5.50 1.38
N ILE A 159 12.50 -5.89 0.36
CA ILE A 159 13.88 -6.38 0.49
C ILE A 159 14.75 -5.52 -0.44
N PRO A 160 15.44 -4.52 0.13
CA PRO A 160 16.39 -3.68 -0.60
C PRO A 160 17.54 -4.46 -1.24
N THR A 161 18.11 -3.93 -2.33
CA THR A 161 19.31 -4.51 -2.98
C THR A 161 20.59 -4.38 -2.17
N ASP A 162 20.63 -3.56 -1.12
CA ASP A 162 21.79 -3.39 -0.24
C ASP A 162 21.70 -4.28 1.01
N LEU A 163 20.64 -5.09 1.14
CA LEU A 163 20.52 -6.08 2.20
C LEU A 163 21.26 -7.37 1.83
N ASP A 164 22.19 -7.78 2.70
CA ASP A 164 22.91 -9.05 2.58
C ASP A 164 21.97 -10.23 2.86
N LEU A 165 21.75 -11.05 1.82
CA LEU A 165 20.87 -12.22 1.88
C LEU A 165 21.50 -13.38 2.64
N GLU A 166 22.82 -13.47 2.74
CA GLU A 166 23.46 -14.50 3.55
C GLU A 166 23.25 -14.22 5.03
N VAL A 167 23.33 -12.96 5.45
CA VAL A 167 23.00 -12.56 6.83
C VAL A 167 21.52 -12.79 7.13
N LEU A 168 20.64 -12.45 6.17
CA LEU A 168 19.20 -12.58 6.35
C LEU A 168 18.70 -14.03 6.30
N LEU A 169 19.20 -14.82 5.34
CA LEU A 169 18.65 -16.12 4.95
C LEU A 169 19.64 -17.29 5.10
N GLY A 170 20.93 -17.03 5.29
CA GLY A 170 22.02 -18.02 5.22
C GLY A 170 22.43 -18.37 3.78
N ASP A 171 23.51 -19.13 3.62
CA ASP A 171 23.95 -19.63 2.30
C ASP A 171 23.66 -21.13 2.12
N PRO A 172 22.61 -21.52 1.36
CA PRO A 172 22.32 -22.91 1.08
C PRO A 172 23.29 -23.59 0.10
N CYS A 173 24.04 -22.82 -0.69
CA CYS A 173 24.97 -23.35 -1.69
C CYS A 173 26.10 -22.35 -1.98
N PRO A 174 27.19 -22.38 -1.18
CA PRO A 174 28.32 -21.49 -1.34
C PRO A 174 28.95 -21.54 -2.74
N GLY A 175 29.30 -20.37 -3.27
CA GLY A 175 29.93 -20.24 -4.60
C GLY A 175 29.00 -20.48 -5.79
N ILE A 176 27.71 -20.75 -5.55
CA ILE A 176 26.72 -20.98 -6.61
C ILE A 176 25.74 -19.79 -6.66
N SER A 177 25.31 -19.43 -7.87
CA SER A 177 24.29 -18.38 -8.07
C SER A 177 22.95 -18.82 -7.48
N LYS A 178 22.36 -17.96 -6.65
CA LYS A 178 21.11 -18.22 -5.95
C LYS A 178 19.98 -17.35 -6.51
N ALA A 179 18.75 -17.72 -6.18
CA ALA A 179 17.58 -16.91 -6.43
C ALA A 179 16.62 -17.01 -5.24
N LEU A 180 15.97 -15.89 -4.93
CA LEU A 180 14.83 -15.84 -4.02
C LEU A 180 13.56 -16.07 -4.83
N VAL A 181 12.80 -17.10 -4.46
CA VAL A 181 11.50 -17.44 -5.02
C VAL A 181 10.45 -17.18 -3.95
N VAL A 182 9.48 -16.31 -4.23
CA VAL A 182 8.40 -15.98 -3.29
C VAL A 182 7.06 -16.24 -3.96
N ASN A 183 6.34 -17.24 -3.45
CA ASN A 183 4.93 -17.46 -3.72
C ASN A 183 4.11 -16.71 -2.69
N TYR A 184 3.16 -15.90 -3.15
CA TYR A 184 2.38 -15.03 -2.28
C TYR A 184 0.94 -14.91 -2.72
N GLU A 185 0.12 -14.42 -1.79
CA GLU A 185 -1.24 -14.00 -2.00
C GLU A 185 -1.45 -12.64 -1.33
N ILE A 186 -1.80 -11.64 -2.13
CA ILE A 186 -2.32 -10.36 -1.67
C ILE A 186 -3.82 -10.55 -1.50
N CYS A 187 -4.29 -10.50 -0.26
CA CYS A 187 -5.71 -10.65 0.04
C CYS A 187 -6.54 -9.59 -0.68
N GLY A 188 -7.69 -10.00 -1.20
CA GLY A 188 -8.70 -9.06 -1.67
C GLY A 188 -9.38 -8.33 -0.51
N ARG A 189 -10.29 -7.41 -0.84
CA ARG A 189 -11.19 -6.80 0.15
C ARG A 189 -12.64 -7.03 -0.24
N SER A 190 -13.50 -7.28 0.74
CA SER A 190 -14.95 -7.24 0.54
C SER A 190 -15.55 -6.22 1.47
N GLY A 191 -16.62 -5.58 1.01
CA GLY A 191 -17.24 -4.52 1.78
C GLY A 191 -18.63 -4.19 1.29
N GLN A 192 -19.24 -3.26 2.02
CA GLN A 192 -20.52 -2.68 1.68
C GLN A 192 -20.36 -1.16 1.74
N ALA A 193 -20.63 -0.49 0.62
CA ALA A 193 -20.81 0.94 0.58
C ALA A 193 -22.32 1.23 0.63
N ARG A 194 -22.73 2.23 1.39
CA ARG A 194 -24.15 2.58 1.47
C ARG A 194 -24.32 4.06 1.71
N GLN A 195 -25.14 4.68 0.88
CA GLN A 195 -25.47 6.09 1.03
C GLN A 195 -26.95 6.35 0.81
N TYR A 196 -27.49 7.26 1.60
CA TYR A 196 -28.88 7.68 1.49
C TYR A 196 -29.09 8.58 0.29
N GLU A 197 -30.28 8.45 -0.28
CA GLU A 197 -30.77 9.33 -1.33
C GLU A 197 -31.56 10.50 -0.73
N VAL A 198 -31.49 11.64 -1.41
CA VAL A 198 -32.17 12.92 -1.15
C VAL A 198 -32.55 13.49 -2.52
N ASP A 199 -33.85 13.64 -2.78
CA ASP A 199 -34.40 14.22 -4.02
C ASP A 199 -33.85 13.61 -5.31
N GLY A 200 -33.81 12.29 -5.38
CA GLY A 200 -33.29 11.50 -6.49
C GLY A 200 -31.77 11.26 -6.44
N HIS A 201 -31.03 11.98 -5.60
CA HIS A 201 -29.58 12.07 -5.63
C HIS A 201 -28.94 11.48 -4.37
N LEU A 202 -27.67 11.03 -4.44
CA LEU A 202 -26.98 10.63 -3.20
C LEU A 202 -26.65 11.84 -2.34
N LYS A 203 -26.67 11.68 -1.02
CA LYS A 203 -26.19 12.73 -0.10
C LYS A 203 -24.69 13.03 -0.30
N GLU A 204 -23.89 12.00 -0.60
CA GLU A 204 -22.46 12.10 -0.91
C GLU A 204 -22.10 11.07 -1.99
N ASP A 205 -20.97 11.26 -2.67
CA ASP A 205 -20.48 10.30 -3.65
C ASP A 205 -20.17 8.96 -2.96
N ILE A 206 -20.54 7.85 -3.60
CA ILE A 206 -19.94 6.56 -3.26
C ILE A 206 -18.74 6.37 -4.17
N SER A 207 -17.55 6.31 -3.57
CA SER A 207 -16.30 6.01 -4.27
C SER A 207 -15.72 4.71 -3.72
N ILE A 208 -15.60 3.69 -4.58
CA ILE A 208 -14.95 2.42 -4.27
C ILE A 208 -13.70 2.34 -5.14
N GLN A 209 -12.56 2.67 -4.56
CA GLN A 209 -11.28 2.64 -5.26
C GLN A 209 -10.74 1.20 -5.39
N HIS A 210 -9.88 0.95 -6.36
CA HIS A 210 -8.92 -0.14 -6.24
C HIS A 210 -7.72 0.38 -5.46
N LEU A 211 -7.16 -0.46 -4.58
CA LEU A 211 -5.84 -0.14 -4.06
C LEU A 211 -4.83 -0.33 -5.21
N PRO A 212 -4.00 0.68 -5.54
CA PRO A 212 -2.97 0.51 -6.54
C PRO A 212 -2.00 -0.56 -6.05
N LEU A 213 -1.84 -1.64 -6.81
CA LEU A 213 -0.81 -2.62 -6.51
C LEU A 213 0.56 -2.05 -6.87
N ILE A 214 1.55 -2.59 -6.16
CA ILE A 214 2.94 -2.30 -6.37
C ILE A 214 3.34 -2.69 -7.79
N ALA A 215 4.04 -1.74 -8.41
CA ALA A 215 4.78 -1.87 -9.64
C ALA A 215 5.74 -3.08 -9.54
N PRO A 216 5.59 -4.14 -10.35
CA PRO A 216 6.57 -5.22 -10.39
C PRO A 216 7.96 -4.64 -10.61
N ALA A 217 8.92 -5.01 -9.76
CA ALA A 217 10.25 -4.42 -9.77
C ALA A 217 10.88 -4.52 -11.17
N ILE A 218 11.52 -3.44 -11.61
CA ILE A 218 12.28 -3.43 -12.85
C ILE A 218 13.66 -4.03 -12.56
N LEU A 219 13.99 -5.10 -13.28
CA LEU A 219 15.31 -5.70 -13.31
C LEU A 219 16.01 -5.34 -14.62
N ILE A 220 17.13 -4.64 -14.53
CA ILE A 220 18.03 -4.43 -15.67
C ILE A 220 18.93 -5.65 -15.80
N GLU A 221 18.65 -6.49 -16.78
CA GLU A 221 19.46 -7.70 -17.03
C GLU A 221 20.79 -7.36 -17.68
N ARG A 222 20.78 -6.36 -18.56
CA ARG A 222 21.95 -5.91 -19.29
C ARG A 222 21.78 -4.47 -19.69
N ALA A 223 22.79 -3.64 -19.49
CA ALA A 223 22.80 -2.30 -20.06
C ALA A 223 24.21 -1.92 -20.51
N LEU A 224 24.40 -1.76 -21.81
CA LEU A 224 25.70 -1.46 -22.40
C LEU A 224 25.71 -0.05 -22.95
N TYR A 225 26.70 0.72 -22.54
CA TYR A 225 26.94 2.09 -22.99
C TYR A 225 28.22 2.16 -23.83
N GLY A 226 28.13 2.64 -25.07
CA GLY A 226 29.24 2.61 -26.05
C GLY A 226 28.91 1.69 -27.22
N TRP A 227 29.90 1.02 -27.81
CA TRP A 227 29.72 0.14 -28.97
C TRP A 227 30.09 -1.31 -28.66
N PRO A 228 29.10 -2.16 -28.33
CA PRO A 228 29.32 -3.60 -28.21
C PRO A 228 29.89 -4.18 -29.52
N PRO A 229 30.78 -5.18 -29.49
CA PRO A 229 31.51 -5.63 -30.68
C PRO A 229 30.64 -5.95 -31.89
N LYS A 230 29.48 -6.60 -31.65
CA LYS A 230 28.50 -6.91 -32.69
C LYS A 230 27.90 -5.64 -33.32
N GLU A 231 27.54 -4.66 -32.51
CA GLU A 231 26.95 -3.41 -32.98
C GLU A 231 28.00 -2.51 -33.66
N LEU A 232 29.24 -2.53 -33.15
CA LEU A 232 30.37 -1.84 -33.76
C LEU A 232 30.66 -2.37 -35.16
N GLN A 233 30.72 -3.69 -35.32
CA GLN A 233 30.93 -4.32 -36.62
C GLN A 233 29.79 -4.00 -37.58
N LEU A 234 28.53 -4.05 -37.13
CA LEU A 234 27.38 -3.65 -37.95
C LEU A 234 27.48 -2.19 -38.38
N LYS A 235 27.95 -1.29 -37.52
CA LYS A 235 28.13 0.12 -37.86
C LYS A 235 29.26 0.34 -38.88
N ILE A 236 30.37 -0.40 -38.76
CA ILE A 236 31.46 -0.33 -39.73
C ILE A 236 30.98 -0.81 -41.11
N VAL A 237 30.22 -1.90 -41.17
CA VAL A 237 29.64 -2.41 -42.42
C VAL A 237 28.65 -1.40 -43.03
N ASP A 238 27.81 -0.76 -42.21
CA ASP A 238 26.91 0.32 -42.65
C ASP A 238 27.68 1.50 -43.24
N LEU A 239 28.75 1.97 -42.58
CA LEU A 239 29.60 3.06 -43.09
C LEU A 239 30.35 2.67 -44.38
N GLN A 240 30.83 1.44 -44.49
CA GLN A 240 31.44 0.92 -45.73
C GLN A 240 30.44 0.90 -46.88
N ALA A 241 29.19 0.47 -46.62
CA ALA A 241 28.13 0.48 -47.63
C ALA A 241 27.77 1.91 -48.06
N GLN A 242 27.68 2.86 -47.12
CA GLN A 242 27.44 4.27 -47.40
C GLN A 242 28.56 4.90 -48.24
N LEU A 243 29.82 4.59 -47.93
CA LEU A 243 30.97 5.02 -48.72
C LEU A 243 30.92 4.46 -50.14
N ALA A 244 30.56 3.18 -50.30
CA ALA A 244 30.40 2.54 -51.61
C ALA A 244 29.26 3.14 -52.44
N LEU A 245 28.23 3.71 -51.78
CA LEU A 245 27.14 4.46 -52.41
C LEU A 245 27.52 5.92 -52.71
N GLY A 246 28.76 6.34 -52.46
CA GLY A 246 29.27 7.68 -52.75
C GLY A 246 28.96 8.73 -51.68
N GLN A 247 28.55 8.32 -50.47
CA GLN A 247 28.40 9.25 -49.34
C GLN A 247 29.77 9.59 -48.73
N ASP A 248 29.95 10.84 -48.31
CA ASP A 248 31.18 11.31 -47.67
C ASP A 248 31.22 10.92 -46.18
N VAL A 249 31.58 9.67 -45.90
CA VAL A 249 31.65 9.08 -44.55
C VAL A 249 33.04 8.52 -44.23
N LYS A 250 34.06 8.88 -45.01
CA LYS A 250 35.41 8.30 -44.93
C LYS A 250 36.06 8.54 -43.56
N GLU A 251 36.01 9.78 -43.07
CA GLU A 251 36.60 10.14 -41.78
C GLU A 251 35.93 9.37 -40.62
N GLN A 252 34.60 9.28 -40.64
CA GLN A 252 33.86 8.50 -39.64
C GLN A 252 34.26 7.02 -39.68
N LEU A 253 34.37 6.42 -40.87
CA LEU A 253 34.79 5.04 -41.03
C LEU A 253 36.21 4.81 -40.47
N GLU A 254 37.15 5.73 -40.71
CA GLU A 254 38.51 5.66 -40.16
C GLU A 254 38.49 5.74 -38.62
N GLN A 255 37.72 6.66 -38.04
CA GLN A 255 37.57 6.79 -36.59
C GLN A 255 36.97 5.51 -35.96
N PHE A 256 35.93 4.92 -36.56
CA PHE A 256 35.31 3.69 -36.07
C PHE A 256 36.23 2.46 -36.22
N ASN A 257 37.03 2.37 -37.29
CA ASN A 257 38.04 1.32 -37.45
C ASN A 257 39.16 1.44 -36.41
N ALA A 258 39.66 2.67 -36.18
CA ALA A 258 40.66 2.92 -35.14
C ALA A 258 40.11 2.58 -33.75
N PHE A 259 38.84 2.92 -33.50
CA PHE A 259 38.16 2.60 -32.26
C PHE A 259 37.95 1.09 -32.06
N ALA A 260 37.69 0.33 -33.12
CA ALA A 260 37.57 -1.13 -33.05
C ALA A 260 38.87 -1.83 -32.63
N ALA A 261 40.02 -1.18 -32.80
CA ALA A 261 41.30 -1.66 -32.29
C ALA A 261 41.50 -1.37 -30.78
N SER A 262 40.64 -0.55 -30.16
CA SER A 262 40.69 -0.24 -28.72
C SER A 262 40.28 -1.42 -27.86
N LYS A 263 40.88 -1.52 -26.66
CA LYS A 263 40.60 -2.59 -25.70
C LYS A 263 39.22 -2.50 -25.05
N THR A 264 38.69 -1.29 -24.91
CA THR A 264 37.39 -1.03 -24.25
C THR A 264 36.50 -0.25 -25.19
N THR A 265 35.47 -0.92 -25.73
CA THR A 265 34.54 -0.28 -26.66
C THR A 265 33.19 0.09 -26.03
N PHE A 266 32.91 -0.42 -24.83
CA PHE A 266 31.68 -0.16 -24.09
C PHE A 266 31.88 -0.35 -22.58
N ASN A 267 30.99 0.23 -21.78
CA ASN A 267 30.88 0.03 -20.34
C ASN A 267 29.57 -0.70 -20.02
N ASP A 268 29.61 -1.66 -19.10
CA ASP A 268 28.38 -2.20 -18.49
C ASP A 268 27.88 -1.22 -17.41
N ILE A 269 26.67 -0.72 -17.62
CA ILE A 269 26.03 0.26 -16.75
C ILE A 269 24.79 -0.30 -16.05
N ALA A 270 24.50 -1.60 -16.20
CA ALA A 270 23.36 -2.25 -15.57
C ALA A 270 23.29 -1.98 -14.06
N PRO A 271 24.39 -2.11 -13.27
CA PRO A 271 24.33 -1.85 -11.83
C PRO A 271 24.00 -0.39 -11.50
N ARG A 272 24.41 0.57 -12.33
CA ARG A 272 24.15 2.00 -12.11
C ARG A 272 22.69 2.35 -12.41
N LEU A 273 22.15 1.83 -13.51
CA LEU A 273 20.75 2.02 -13.85
C LEU A 273 19.84 1.31 -12.84
N GLN A 274 20.21 0.12 -12.39
CA GLN A 274 19.48 -0.62 -11.35
C GLN A 274 19.45 0.17 -10.04
N ARG A 275 20.61 0.67 -9.55
CA ARG A 275 20.63 1.55 -8.37
C ARG A 275 19.73 2.77 -8.54
N ARG A 276 19.70 3.40 -9.72
CA ARG A 276 18.82 4.56 -9.98
C ARG A 276 17.33 4.19 -9.84
N ILE A 277 16.95 2.99 -10.28
CA ILE A 277 15.59 2.44 -10.10
C ILE A 277 15.31 2.16 -8.62
N ASP A 278 16.26 1.57 -7.90
CA ASP A 278 16.12 1.22 -6.49
C ASP A 278 15.98 2.45 -5.59
N HIS A 279 16.62 3.57 -5.94
CA HIS A 279 16.53 4.85 -5.21
C HIS A 279 15.36 5.75 -5.63
N HIS A 280 14.49 5.32 -6.54
CA HIS A 280 13.29 6.07 -6.89
C HIS A 280 12.36 6.21 -5.66
N PRO A 281 11.57 7.30 -5.49
CA PRO A 281 10.69 7.48 -4.32
C PRO A 281 9.79 6.27 -4.00
N ILE A 282 9.39 5.55 -5.05
CA ILE A 282 8.87 4.20 -4.95
C ILE A 282 9.93 3.27 -5.52
N ALA A 283 10.68 2.58 -4.67
CA ALA A 283 11.79 1.72 -5.08
C ALA A 283 11.35 0.69 -6.13
N GLY A 284 12.16 0.45 -7.16
CA GLY A 284 11.86 -0.56 -8.17
C GLY A 284 10.85 -0.14 -9.24
N SER A 285 10.21 1.02 -9.11
CA SER A 285 8.99 1.33 -9.88
C SER A 285 9.21 2.02 -11.23
N LYS A 286 10.32 2.74 -11.42
CA LYS A 286 10.50 3.56 -12.63
C LYS A 286 11.98 3.76 -12.94
N LEU A 287 12.34 3.60 -14.20
CA LEU A 287 13.54 4.16 -14.79
C LEU A 287 13.13 5.28 -15.74
N GLU A 288 13.62 6.49 -15.49
CA GLU A 288 13.46 7.62 -16.41
C GLU A 288 14.84 8.15 -16.79
N LEU A 289 15.10 8.16 -18.10
CA LEU A 289 16.27 8.79 -18.69
C LEU A 289 15.77 9.86 -19.66
N SER A 290 15.97 11.12 -19.30
CA SER A 290 15.61 12.29 -20.12
C SER A 290 16.72 12.59 -21.13
N GLU A 291 16.42 13.46 -22.11
CA GLU A 291 17.44 14.01 -23.02
C GLU A 291 18.53 14.78 -22.28
N THR A 292 18.21 15.35 -21.11
CA THR A 292 19.17 16.05 -20.25
C THR A 292 20.06 15.12 -19.43
N THR A 293 19.80 13.81 -19.45
CA THR A 293 20.60 12.83 -18.70
C THR A 293 21.93 12.60 -19.40
N ASN A 294 23.02 13.11 -18.80
CA ASN A 294 24.36 12.87 -19.31
C ASN A 294 24.93 11.53 -18.81
N LEU A 295 25.04 10.57 -19.72
CA LEU A 295 25.56 9.23 -19.43
C LEU A 295 27.08 9.22 -19.26
N ASN A 296 27.82 10.10 -19.92
CA ASN A 296 29.27 10.23 -19.71
C ASN A 296 29.59 10.58 -18.24
N GLN A 297 28.80 11.46 -17.62
CA GLN A 297 28.93 11.78 -16.20
C GLN A 297 28.55 10.61 -15.29
N LEU A 298 27.57 9.81 -15.70
CA LEU A 298 27.07 8.69 -14.90
C LEU A 298 28.05 7.49 -14.88
N CYS A 299 28.67 7.18 -16.02
CA CYS A 299 29.43 5.93 -16.20
C CYS A 299 30.77 6.09 -16.93
N GLY A 300 31.24 7.30 -17.15
CA GLY A 300 32.44 7.59 -17.96
C GLY A 300 32.16 7.51 -19.45
N ASP A 301 33.08 8.07 -20.25
CA ASP A 301 33.02 8.03 -21.72
C ASP A 301 33.84 6.84 -22.26
N PRO A 302 33.19 5.78 -22.79
CA PRO A 302 33.89 4.63 -23.36
C PRO A 302 34.45 4.89 -24.76
N CYS A 303 34.02 5.94 -25.45
CA CYS A 303 34.44 6.29 -26.81
C CYS A 303 34.46 7.81 -27.03
N PRO A 304 35.51 8.49 -26.53
CA PRO A 304 35.62 9.95 -26.64
C PRO A 304 35.58 10.41 -28.10
N GLY A 305 34.82 11.47 -28.37
CA GLY A 305 34.69 12.04 -29.72
C GLY A 305 33.75 11.28 -30.67
N LEU A 306 33.25 10.10 -30.28
CA LEU A 306 32.29 9.34 -31.07
C LEU A 306 30.88 9.40 -30.46
N PRO A 307 29.83 9.39 -31.31
CA PRO A 307 28.47 9.12 -30.83
C PRO A 307 28.41 7.72 -30.24
N LYS A 308 27.52 7.50 -29.29
CA LYS A 308 27.44 6.29 -28.47
C LYS A 308 26.11 5.59 -28.67
N LEU A 309 26.07 4.33 -28.28
CA LEU A 309 24.84 3.55 -28.21
C LEU A 309 24.54 3.20 -26.76
N LEU A 310 23.27 3.31 -26.36
CA LEU A 310 22.78 2.73 -25.12
C LEU A 310 21.86 1.56 -25.46
N LEU A 311 22.29 0.36 -25.09
CA LEU A 311 21.48 -0.84 -25.11
C LEU A 311 20.96 -1.12 -23.70
N ILE A 312 19.65 -1.32 -23.53
CA ILE A 312 19.06 -1.75 -22.27
C ILE A 312 18.19 -2.97 -22.53
N GLU A 313 18.49 -4.08 -21.87
CA GLU A 313 17.63 -5.25 -21.75
C GLU A 313 17.11 -5.30 -20.32
N TYR A 314 15.79 -5.32 -20.17
CA TYR A 314 15.15 -5.30 -18.86
C TYR A 314 14.03 -6.34 -18.78
N LYS A 315 13.69 -6.71 -17.55
CA LYS A 315 12.53 -7.51 -17.19
C LYS A 315 11.70 -6.78 -16.16
N LEU A 316 10.39 -6.74 -16.40
CA LEU A 316 9.43 -6.43 -15.35
C LEU A 316 9.18 -7.71 -14.56
N LEU A 317 9.59 -7.75 -13.30
CA LEU A 317 9.45 -8.89 -12.40
C LEU A 317 7.98 -9.05 -12.01
N GLY A 318 7.19 -9.61 -12.93
CA GLY A 318 5.74 -9.75 -12.85
C GLY A 318 5.23 -10.78 -11.84
N PHE A 319 3.93 -10.72 -11.59
CA PHE A 319 3.13 -11.64 -10.80
C PHE A 319 2.94 -12.98 -11.58
N GLY A 320 3.93 -13.87 -11.53
CA GLY A 320 3.79 -15.26 -11.98
C GLY A 320 4.63 -15.68 -13.19
N SER A 321 4.86 -17.00 -13.25
CA SER A 321 5.56 -17.74 -14.29
C SER A 321 4.62 -18.67 -15.07
N SER A 322 3.30 -18.58 -14.88
CA SER A 322 2.34 -19.52 -15.50
C SER A 322 2.30 -19.34 -17.01
N SER A 323 2.73 -20.38 -17.72
CA SER A 323 2.68 -20.50 -19.18
C SER A 323 1.28 -20.67 -19.75
N ASN A 324 0.23 -20.40 -18.97
CA ASN A 324 -1.15 -20.73 -19.32
C ASN A 324 -2.04 -19.50 -19.12
N ASP A 325 -2.44 -18.87 -20.23
CA ASP A 325 -3.16 -17.60 -20.23
C ASP A 325 -4.60 -17.68 -19.69
N ASN A 326 -5.10 -18.89 -19.42
CA ASN A 326 -6.50 -19.16 -19.13
C ASN A 326 -6.76 -19.78 -17.74
N GLU A 327 -5.76 -19.85 -16.84
CA GLU A 327 -6.03 -20.39 -15.51
C GLU A 327 -6.88 -19.42 -14.67
N VAL A 328 -8.13 -19.78 -14.44
CA VAL A 328 -8.89 -19.31 -13.29
C VAL A 328 -8.50 -20.23 -12.13
N LEU A 329 -7.95 -19.69 -11.05
CA LEU A 329 -7.71 -20.46 -9.83
C LEU A 329 -9.01 -21.13 -9.37
N ASN A 330 -8.91 -22.32 -8.76
CA ASN A 330 -10.02 -22.96 -8.05
C ASN A 330 -10.56 -21.99 -6.97
N GLY A 331 -11.64 -21.27 -7.28
CA GLY A 331 -12.13 -20.11 -6.51
C GLY A 331 -12.60 -18.92 -7.36
N GLY A 332 -12.48 -18.98 -8.70
CA GLY A 332 -13.00 -17.94 -9.60
C GLY A 332 -12.07 -16.73 -9.77
N HIS A 333 -10.82 -16.82 -9.30
CA HIS A 333 -9.84 -15.74 -9.41
C HIS A 333 -9.08 -15.87 -10.73
N ILE A 334 -9.13 -14.86 -11.59
CA ILE A 334 -8.33 -14.83 -12.82
C ILE A 334 -6.85 -14.83 -12.43
N ARG A 335 -6.14 -15.92 -12.73
CA ARG A 335 -4.70 -16.09 -12.49
C ARG A 335 -3.95 -15.48 -13.66
N ASN A 336 -4.12 -14.18 -13.86
CA ASN A 336 -3.36 -13.51 -14.88
C ASN A 336 -3.30 -12.04 -14.57
N PHE A 337 -2.09 -11.48 -14.53
CA PHE A 337 -1.69 -10.22 -15.14
C PHE A 337 -0.26 -9.96 -14.71
N ALA A 338 0.68 -10.49 -15.48
CA ALA A 338 2.00 -9.93 -15.78
C ALA A 338 2.84 -11.07 -16.36
N MET A 339 2.51 -11.47 -17.59
CA MET A 339 3.54 -12.08 -18.44
C MET A 339 4.82 -11.26 -18.26
N ARG A 340 5.94 -11.93 -17.95
CA ARG A 340 7.27 -11.29 -17.83
C ARG A 340 7.50 -10.45 -19.08
N LYS A 341 7.16 -9.16 -19.01
CA LYS A 341 7.40 -8.23 -20.10
C LYS A 341 8.87 -7.90 -20.01
N ALA A 342 9.64 -8.61 -20.83
CA ALA A 342 10.99 -8.20 -21.15
C ALA A 342 10.93 -7.19 -22.28
N GLY A 343 11.81 -6.21 -22.25
CA GLY A 343 11.94 -5.26 -23.34
C GLY A 343 13.40 -5.00 -23.65
N LYS A 344 13.65 -4.49 -24.84
CA LYS A 344 14.96 -4.06 -25.30
C LYS A 344 14.85 -2.66 -25.87
N TYR A 345 15.70 -1.76 -25.39
CA TYR A 345 15.89 -0.44 -25.96
C TYR A 345 17.27 -0.35 -26.62
N LYS A 346 17.31 0.26 -27.80
CA LYS A 346 18.52 0.63 -28.52
C LYS A 346 18.44 2.11 -28.83
N LEU A 347 19.15 2.91 -28.04
CA LEU A 347 19.04 4.37 -28.05
C LEU A 347 20.34 4.97 -28.56
N GLN A 348 20.21 5.99 -29.41
CA GLN A 348 21.35 6.80 -29.83
C GLN A 348 21.70 7.80 -28.73
N VAL A 349 22.98 7.98 -28.51
CA VAL A 349 23.52 8.93 -27.55
C VAL A 349 24.52 9.83 -28.28
N THR A 350 24.44 11.14 -28.03
CA THR A 350 25.36 12.11 -28.62
C THR A 350 26.80 11.87 -28.17
N LEU A 351 27.74 12.55 -28.84
CA LEU A 351 29.15 12.48 -28.49
C LEU A 351 29.43 13.01 -27.08
N GLU A 352 28.65 13.98 -26.58
CA GLU A 352 28.73 14.53 -25.22
C GLU A 352 28.05 13.63 -24.16
N GLY A 353 27.34 12.58 -24.58
CA GLY A 353 26.72 11.59 -23.70
C GLY A 353 25.24 11.83 -23.39
N PHE A 354 24.52 12.65 -24.16
CA PHE A 354 23.08 12.90 -23.98
C PHE A 354 22.23 11.97 -24.84
N LEU A 355 21.06 11.57 -24.36
CA LEU A 355 20.13 10.73 -25.13
C LEU A 355 19.47 11.53 -26.26
N ALA A 356 19.38 10.93 -27.44
CA ALA A 356 18.66 11.52 -28.57
C ALA A 356 17.13 11.54 -28.39
N SER A 357 16.61 10.66 -27.54
CA SER A 357 15.18 10.58 -27.21
C SER A 357 15.01 10.09 -25.78
N PRO A 358 14.07 10.65 -24.99
CA PRO A 358 13.84 10.22 -23.63
C PRO A 358 13.24 8.81 -23.61
N ILE A 359 13.51 8.07 -22.53
CA ILE A 359 12.82 6.80 -22.27
C ILE A 359 12.27 6.75 -20.86
N THR A 360 11.14 6.07 -20.73
CA THR A 360 10.55 5.71 -19.45
C THR A 360 10.25 4.22 -19.45
N ILE A 361 10.91 3.49 -18.55
CA ILE A 361 10.56 2.11 -18.22
C ILE A 361 9.77 2.18 -16.93
N GLN A 362 8.49 1.85 -17.02
CA GLN A 362 7.62 1.72 -15.87
C GLN A 362 6.79 0.45 -16.08
N PRO A 363 6.59 -0.35 -15.02
CA PRO A 363 5.64 -1.43 -15.12
C PRO A 363 4.23 -0.87 -15.23
N LEU A 364 3.37 -1.65 -15.89
CA LEU A 364 1.95 -1.33 -15.91
C LEU A 364 1.43 -1.41 -14.49
N GLU A 365 0.81 -0.34 -13.99
CA GLU A 365 0.09 -0.42 -12.74
C GLU A 365 -1.13 -1.33 -12.92
N ILE A 366 -1.14 -2.43 -12.18
CA ILE A 366 -2.23 -3.40 -12.21
C ILE A 366 -3.16 -3.08 -11.04
N SER A 367 -4.46 -3.12 -11.30
CA SER A 367 -5.48 -2.99 -10.27
C SER A 367 -6.25 -4.30 -10.18
N PRO A 368 -6.57 -4.78 -8.97
CA PRO A 368 -7.36 -5.99 -8.84
C PRO A 368 -8.78 -5.73 -9.34
N ALA A 369 -9.40 -6.71 -9.98
CA ALA A 369 -10.77 -6.55 -10.46
C ALA A 369 -11.74 -6.24 -9.31
N LEU A 370 -12.61 -5.25 -9.53
CA LEU A 370 -13.72 -4.92 -8.63
C LEU A 370 -14.94 -5.65 -9.14
N GLN A 371 -15.42 -6.60 -8.35
CA GLN A 371 -16.64 -7.32 -8.59
C GLN A 371 -17.75 -6.72 -7.73
N ILE A 372 -18.83 -6.31 -8.40
CA ILE A 372 -20.06 -5.94 -7.71
C ILE A 372 -20.82 -7.24 -7.44
N VAL A 373 -20.85 -7.64 -6.17
CA VAL A 373 -21.51 -8.89 -5.75
C VAL A 373 -23.01 -8.70 -5.76
N ARG A 374 -23.48 -7.55 -5.25
CA ARG A 374 -24.89 -7.21 -5.22
C ARG A 374 -25.06 -5.71 -5.01
N ALA A 375 -25.97 -5.08 -5.74
CA ALA A 375 -26.32 -3.68 -5.53
C ALA A 375 -27.82 -3.48 -5.53
N PHE A 376 -28.31 -2.64 -4.63
CA PHE A 376 -29.72 -2.35 -4.48
C PHE A 376 -29.99 -0.87 -4.31
N PHE A 377 -31.11 -0.43 -4.85
CA PHE A 377 -31.66 0.89 -4.61
C PHE A 377 -33.09 0.76 -4.07
N GLY A 378 -33.41 1.46 -2.98
CA GLY A 378 -34.76 1.49 -2.42
C GLY A 378 -34.78 1.55 -0.91
N HIS A 379 -35.76 0.88 -0.29
CA HIS A 379 -35.96 0.97 1.16
C HIS A 379 -34.74 0.43 1.95
N PRO A 380 -34.27 1.15 2.98
CA PRO A 380 -33.06 0.80 3.73
C PRO A 380 -33.09 -0.56 4.44
N THR A 381 -34.28 -1.07 4.75
CA THR A 381 -34.47 -2.29 5.56
C THR A 381 -35.46 -3.30 4.97
N ASN A 382 -36.19 -2.94 3.91
CA ASN A 382 -37.26 -3.78 3.37
C ASN A 382 -36.90 -4.21 1.95
N ALA A 383 -36.42 -5.44 1.81
CA ALA A 383 -35.97 -6.00 0.54
C ALA A 383 -37.08 -6.06 -0.53
N LEU A 384 -38.36 -6.16 -0.14
CA LEU A 384 -39.49 -6.15 -1.09
C LEU A 384 -39.71 -4.78 -1.74
N LYS A 385 -39.15 -3.73 -1.16
CA LYS A 385 -39.22 -2.34 -1.65
C LYS A 385 -37.86 -1.87 -2.17
N THR A 386 -37.11 -2.77 -2.79
CA THR A 386 -35.83 -2.46 -3.42
C THR A 386 -35.79 -2.99 -4.84
N PHE A 387 -35.11 -2.27 -5.73
CA PHE A 387 -34.72 -2.76 -7.04
C PHE A 387 -33.30 -3.31 -6.96
N ASP A 388 -33.10 -4.49 -7.56
CA ASP A 388 -31.77 -5.03 -7.81
C ASP A 388 -31.17 -4.30 -9.02
N ILE A 389 -30.07 -3.62 -8.80
CA ILE A 389 -29.36 -2.83 -9.82
C ILE A 389 -27.91 -3.31 -9.98
N THR A 390 -27.65 -4.57 -9.61
CA THR A 390 -26.31 -5.19 -9.64
C THR A 390 -25.67 -5.07 -11.02
N GLU A 391 -26.40 -5.39 -12.09
CA GLU A 391 -25.88 -5.34 -13.46
C GLU A 391 -25.53 -3.91 -13.89
N ALA A 392 -26.36 -2.93 -13.54
CA ALA A 392 -26.13 -1.53 -13.91
C ALA A 392 -24.90 -0.95 -13.20
N ILE A 393 -24.76 -1.21 -11.88
CA ILE A 393 -23.58 -0.79 -11.12
C ILE A 393 -22.33 -1.59 -11.55
N GLY A 394 -22.48 -2.87 -11.87
CA GLY A 394 -21.40 -3.69 -12.44
C GLY A 394 -20.90 -3.15 -13.78
N THR A 395 -21.81 -2.71 -14.64
CA THR A 395 -21.47 -2.07 -15.92
C THR A 395 -20.76 -0.72 -15.70
N MET A 396 -21.18 0.07 -14.71
CA MET A 396 -20.49 1.30 -14.32
C MET A 396 -19.05 1.00 -13.85
N ALA A 397 -18.88 0.00 -12.99
CA ALA A 397 -17.56 -0.42 -12.50
C ALA A 397 -16.65 -0.94 -13.63
N ALA A 398 -17.22 -1.67 -14.61
CA ALA A 398 -16.46 -2.15 -15.76
C ALA A 398 -16.03 -1.01 -16.69
N LYS A 399 -16.88 0.01 -16.90
CA LYS A 399 -16.57 1.19 -17.70
C LYS A 399 -15.52 2.08 -17.05
N SER A 400 -15.52 2.17 -15.72
CA SER A 400 -14.55 2.96 -14.96
C SER A 400 -13.23 2.24 -14.69
N SER A 401 -13.02 1.07 -15.29
CA SER A 401 -11.78 0.28 -15.16
C SER A 401 -10.51 1.04 -15.58
N LEU A 402 -10.62 2.05 -16.44
CA LEU A 402 -9.51 2.95 -16.79
C LEU A 402 -9.08 3.83 -15.58
N ASP A 403 -10.05 4.37 -14.84
CA ASP A 403 -9.82 5.27 -13.69
C ASP A 403 -9.64 4.53 -12.37
N LYS A 404 -9.62 3.20 -12.44
CA LYS A 404 -9.36 2.30 -11.31
C LYS A 404 -10.25 2.56 -10.08
N THR A 405 -11.46 3.08 -10.30
CA THR A 405 -12.38 3.48 -9.22
C THR A 405 -13.81 3.37 -9.72
N LEU A 406 -14.71 2.77 -8.93
CA LEU A 406 -16.14 2.96 -9.15
C LEU A 406 -16.58 4.22 -8.41
N VAL A 407 -17.06 5.22 -9.15
CA VAL A 407 -17.68 6.42 -8.57
C VAL A 407 -19.16 6.44 -8.94
N VAL A 408 -20.03 6.48 -7.94
CA VAL A 408 -21.44 6.86 -8.09
C VAL A 408 -21.56 8.28 -7.58
N PRO A 409 -21.56 9.29 -8.48
CA PRO A 409 -21.54 10.68 -8.06
C PRO A 409 -22.88 11.08 -7.46
N ARG A 410 -22.87 12.01 -6.52
CA ARG A 410 -24.07 12.63 -5.95
C ARG A 410 -24.94 13.32 -7.00
N THR A 411 -24.36 13.72 -8.12
CA THR A 411 -25.09 14.35 -9.24
C THR A 411 -25.87 13.35 -10.10
N LEU A 412 -25.75 12.04 -9.85
CA LEU A 412 -26.54 11.04 -10.55
C LEU A 412 -27.95 10.98 -9.96
N ASP A 413 -28.96 11.29 -10.79
CA ASP A 413 -30.36 11.04 -10.46
C ASP A 413 -30.66 9.54 -10.53
N LEU A 414 -30.68 8.91 -9.36
CA LEU A 414 -30.95 7.49 -9.17
C LEU A 414 -32.39 7.12 -9.52
N VAL A 415 -33.34 8.03 -9.31
CA VAL A 415 -34.76 7.78 -9.60
C VAL A 415 -34.99 7.82 -11.10
N ALA A 416 -34.41 8.77 -11.82
CA ALA A 416 -34.45 8.79 -13.28
C ALA A 416 -33.70 7.58 -13.87
N LYS A 417 -32.58 7.17 -13.26
CA LYS A 417 -31.73 6.09 -13.77
C LYS A 417 -32.28 4.69 -13.52
N PHE A 418 -32.84 4.43 -12.34
CA PHE A 418 -33.23 3.10 -11.87
C PHE A 418 -34.73 2.96 -11.56
N GLY A 419 -35.48 4.06 -11.56
CA GLY A 419 -36.88 4.11 -11.13
C GLY A 419 -37.05 4.36 -9.63
N ASP A 420 -38.29 4.61 -9.19
CA ASP A 420 -38.62 4.80 -7.78
C ASP A 420 -39.28 3.54 -7.18
N PRO A 421 -38.53 2.68 -6.46
CA PRO A 421 -39.07 1.45 -5.88
C PRO A 421 -40.04 1.68 -4.72
N CYS A 422 -40.01 2.86 -4.09
CA CYS A 422 -40.87 3.19 -2.96
C CYS A 422 -41.10 4.70 -2.82
N ARG A 423 -42.10 5.19 -3.59
CA ARG A 423 -42.53 6.59 -3.59
C ARG A 423 -42.85 7.10 -2.18
N GLY A 424 -42.40 8.32 -1.89
CA GLY A 424 -42.64 8.99 -0.61
C GLY A 424 -41.84 8.43 0.57
N ILE A 425 -40.94 7.47 0.35
CA ILE A 425 -40.08 6.91 1.39
C ILE A 425 -38.62 7.21 1.07
N ARG A 426 -37.82 7.44 2.11
CA ARG A 426 -36.37 7.64 2.01
C ARG A 426 -35.69 6.38 1.48
N LYS A 427 -34.89 6.53 0.42
CA LYS A 427 -34.17 5.43 -0.21
C LYS A 427 -32.69 5.45 0.18
N ALA A 428 -32.02 4.33 -0.06
CA ALA A 428 -30.57 4.22 0.01
C ALA A 428 -30.06 3.37 -1.15
N LEU A 429 -28.88 3.73 -1.65
CA LEU A 429 -28.07 2.89 -2.52
C LEU A 429 -27.15 2.05 -1.64
N THR A 430 -27.23 0.73 -1.78
CA THR A 430 -26.35 -0.22 -1.08
C THR A 430 -25.59 -1.04 -2.10
N ILE A 431 -24.25 -1.01 -2.05
CA ILE A 431 -23.36 -1.73 -2.96
C ILE A 431 -22.49 -2.68 -2.15
N ASN A 432 -22.73 -3.98 -2.29
CA ASN A 432 -21.85 -5.04 -1.81
C ASN A 432 -20.83 -5.36 -2.89
N TYR A 433 -19.55 -5.27 -2.54
CA TYR A 433 -18.46 -5.42 -3.49
C TYR A 433 -17.37 -6.34 -2.96
N LYS A 434 -16.61 -6.91 -3.90
CA LYS A 434 -15.40 -7.67 -3.66
C LYS A 434 -14.33 -7.16 -4.63
N VAL A 435 -13.28 -6.57 -4.10
CA VAL A 435 -12.02 -6.38 -4.82
C VAL A 435 -11.26 -7.69 -4.70
N LEU A 436 -10.97 -8.32 -5.84
CA LEU A 436 -10.29 -9.60 -5.85
C LEU A 436 -8.85 -9.46 -5.31
N GLY A 437 -8.35 -10.53 -4.68
CA GLY A 437 -6.93 -10.61 -4.33
C GLY A 437 -6.08 -10.91 -5.57
N MET A 438 -4.77 -10.95 -5.37
CA MET A 438 -3.81 -11.40 -6.37
C MET A 438 -2.91 -12.46 -5.76
N ALA A 439 -2.50 -13.44 -6.54
CA ALA A 439 -1.49 -14.40 -6.13
C ALA A 439 -0.49 -14.58 -7.26
N GLY A 440 0.76 -14.88 -6.91
CA GLY A 440 1.82 -15.01 -7.88
C GLY A 440 3.07 -15.66 -7.32
N GLU A 441 3.99 -15.93 -8.23
CA GLU A 441 5.35 -16.35 -7.93
C GLU A 441 6.31 -15.28 -8.45
N LEU A 442 7.17 -14.78 -7.59
CA LEU A 442 8.28 -13.89 -7.94
C LEU A 442 9.59 -14.66 -7.83
N VAL A 443 10.46 -14.47 -8.82
CA VAL A 443 11.80 -15.07 -8.86
C VAL A 443 12.81 -13.97 -9.08
N ILE A 444 13.67 -13.74 -8.10
CA ILE A 444 14.64 -12.65 -8.10
C ILE A 444 16.03 -13.26 -7.92
N PRO A 445 16.92 -13.14 -8.93
CA PRO A 445 18.27 -13.68 -8.80
C PRO A 445 19.06 -12.87 -7.77
N SER A 446 19.95 -13.56 -7.04
CA SER A 446 20.98 -12.90 -6.25
C SER A 446 22.20 -12.58 -7.13
N CYS A 447 22.89 -11.49 -6.84
CA CYS A 447 24.19 -11.21 -7.42
C CYS A 447 25.30 -12.01 -6.70
N GLU A 448 26.52 -11.91 -7.22
CA GLU A 448 27.71 -12.57 -6.66
C GLU A 448 28.06 -12.08 -5.25
N SER A 449 27.66 -10.86 -4.88
CA SER A 449 27.86 -10.31 -3.55
C SER A 449 26.78 -10.72 -2.55
N ASN A 450 25.96 -11.74 -2.82
CA ASN A 450 24.85 -12.19 -1.96
C ASN A 450 23.75 -11.15 -1.70
N HIS A 451 23.52 -10.24 -2.65
CA HIS A 451 22.41 -9.29 -2.58
C HIS A 451 21.36 -9.60 -3.65
N LEU A 452 20.15 -9.04 -3.56
CA LEU A 452 19.18 -9.13 -4.65
C LEU A 452 19.63 -8.28 -5.84
N SER A 453 19.37 -8.78 -7.05
CA SER A 453 19.64 -8.05 -8.30
C SER A 453 18.69 -6.87 -8.55
N ALA A 454 17.56 -6.79 -7.84
CA ALA A 454 16.62 -5.68 -7.88
C ALA A 454 15.87 -5.61 -6.55
N THR A 455 15.45 -4.41 -6.14
CA THR A 455 14.70 -4.23 -4.89
C THR A 455 13.35 -4.95 -5.01
N LEU A 456 13.10 -5.89 -4.10
CA LEU A 456 11.79 -6.54 -4.01
C LEU A 456 10.84 -5.63 -3.24
N VAL A 457 9.77 -5.20 -3.87
CA VAL A 457 8.63 -4.58 -3.19
C VAL A 457 7.37 -5.34 -3.57
N LEU A 458 6.61 -5.80 -2.58
CA LEU A 458 5.43 -6.63 -2.75
C LEU A 458 4.34 -6.23 -1.74
N GLY A 459 3.07 -6.19 -2.15
CA GLY A 459 1.93 -5.83 -1.27
C GLY A 459 1.42 -4.40 -1.48
N TYR A 460 1.15 -3.66 -0.40
CA TYR A 460 0.69 -2.27 -0.42
C TYR A 460 1.63 -1.38 0.42
N PRO A 461 2.46 -0.52 -0.20
CA PRO A 461 3.38 0.33 0.54
C PRO A 461 2.61 1.49 1.15
N ARG A 462 3.01 1.92 2.35
CA ARG A 462 2.28 2.93 3.13
C ARG A 462 2.13 4.27 2.42
N ASP A 463 3.08 4.60 1.55
CA ASP A 463 3.15 5.90 0.86
C ASP A 463 2.06 6.07 -0.21
N LYS A 464 1.41 4.99 -0.64
CA LYS A 464 0.22 5.06 -1.50
C LYS A 464 -1.03 5.18 -0.62
N LYS A 465 -1.52 6.39 -0.41
CA LYS A 465 -2.76 6.66 0.34
C LYS A 465 -3.95 5.91 -0.29
N ASP A 466 -4.61 5.05 0.48
CA ASP A 466 -5.94 4.53 0.14
C ASP A 466 -6.94 5.69 0.31
N GLY A 467 -7.65 6.08 -0.76
CA GLY A 467 -8.79 6.99 -0.62
C GLY A 467 -9.97 6.33 0.12
N GLY A 468 -9.89 5.02 0.38
CA GLY A 468 -10.85 4.28 1.19
C GLY A 468 -12.16 4.07 0.44
N VAL A 469 -13.25 4.03 1.20
CA VAL A 469 -14.62 4.06 0.65
C VAL A 469 -15.38 5.14 1.38
N HIS A 470 -15.84 6.14 0.64
CA HIS A 470 -16.73 7.17 1.14
C HIS A 470 -18.18 6.65 1.17
N GLY A 471 -18.95 7.00 2.21
CA GLY A 471 -20.29 6.45 2.46
C GLY A 471 -20.30 5.09 3.18
N LYS A 472 -19.43 4.91 4.19
CA LYS A 472 -19.41 3.68 5.00
C LYS A 472 -20.44 3.73 6.13
N VAL A 473 -21.12 2.61 6.32
CA VAL A 473 -21.86 2.28 7.53
C VAL A 473 -20.88 1.70 8.53
N SER A 474 -20.82 2.26 9.74
CA SER A 474 -19.87 1.84 10.76
C SER A 474 -20.03 0.35 11.10
N TRP A 475 -18.96 -0.31 11.55
CA TRP A 475 -19.05 -1.71 12.03
C TRP A 475 -20.08 -1.86 13.15
N THR A 476 -20.22 -0.83 14.00
CA THR A 476 -21.25 -0.71 15.04
C THR A 476 -22.67 -0.71 14.48
N GLU A 477 -22.94 0.01 13.39
CA GLU A 477 -24.24 -0.05 12.70
C GLU A 477 -24.50 -1.44 12.07
N ARG A 478 -23.45 -2.14 11.60
CA ARG A 478 -23.57 -3.53 11.11
C ARG A 478 -23.91 -4.53 12.22
N VAL A 479 -23.32 -4.36 13.41
CA VAL A 479 -23.61 -5.20 14.58
C VAL A 479 -25.01 -4.92 15.12
N ALA A 480 -25.47 -3.66 15.09
CA ALA A 480 -26.82 -3.27 15.49
C ALA A 480 -27.92 -3.84 14.59
N MET A 481 -27.62 -4.12 13.31
CA MET A 481 -28.59 -4.69 12.36
C MET A 481 -28.53 -6.22 12.21
N SER A 482 -27.54 -6.90 12.82
CA SER A 482 -27.52 -8.36 12.81
C SER A 482 -28.43 -8.90 13.92
N PRO A 483 -29.40 -9.78 13.62
CA PRO A 483 -30.13 -10.46 14.68
C PRO A 483 -29.12 -11.23 15.53
N LEU A 484 -29.22 -11.09 16.86
CA LEU A 484 -28.36 -11.72 17.88
C LEU A 484 -28.14 -13.21 17.56
N LYS A 485 -27.07 -13.53 16.84
CA LYS A 485 -26.61 -14.91 16.70
C LYS A 485 -25.77 -15.21 17.95
N THR A 486 -26.17 -16.27 18.64
CA THR A 486 -25.44 -16.86 19.77
C THR A 486 -23.96 -17.03 19.44
N LYS A 487 -23.10 -16.70 20.40
CA LYS A 487 -21.63 -16.63 20.25
C LYS A 487 -21.09 -17.89 19.56
N GLN A 488 -20.61 -17.75 18.33
CA GLN A 488 -19.87 -18.82 17.65
C GLN A 488 -18.57 -19.12 18.43
N THR A 489 -18.42 -20.38 18.77
CA THR A 489 -17.23 -20.94 19.41
C THR A 489 -16.02 -20.81 18.49
N ALA A 490 -14.80 -20.81 19.05
CA ALA A 490 -13.56 -20.75 18.26
C ALA A 490 -13.45 -21.92 17.26
N ARG A 491 -14.06 -23.07 17.58
CA ARG A 491 -14.17 -24.25 16.71
C ARG A 491 -15.06 -23.98 15.49
N GLU A 492 -16.19 -23.29 15.66
CA GLU A 492 -17.07 -22.89 14.56
C GLU A 492 -16.44 -21.80 13.68
N ARG A 493 -15.59 -20.93 14.24
CA ARG A 493 -14.81 -19.96 13.45
C ARG A 493 -13.79 -20.65 12.54
N MET A 494 -13.07 -21.66 13.03
CA MET A 494 -12.16 -22.46 12.19
C MET A 494 -12.90 -23.32 11.16
N GLN A 495 -14.09 -23.81 11.49
CA GLN A 495 -14.93 -24.52 10.54
C GLN A 495 -15.61 -23.59 9.53
N SER A 496 -15.87 -22.31 9.84
CA SER A 496 -16.42 -21.32 8.91
C SER A 496 -15.44 -20.93 7.80
N SER A 497 -14.14 -20.88 8.11
CA SER A 497 -13.09 -20.65 7.12
C SER A 497 -12.79 -21.89 6.26
N THR A 498 -13.05 -23.10 6.77
CA THR A 498 -13.00 -24.34 5.96
C THR A 498 -14.31 -24.63 5.22
N SER A 499 -15.48 -24.22 5.73
CA SER A 499 -16.79 -24.45 5.08
C SER A 499 -17.10 -23.47 3.96
N LEU A 500 -16.45 -22.30 3.92
CA LEU A 500 -16.36 -21.50 2.70
C LEU A 500 -15.60 -22.21 1.56
N ARG A 501 -14.87 -23.32 1.83
CA ARG A 501 -14.30 -24.18 0.78
C ARG A 501 -15.23 -25.32 0.34
N ILE A 502 -16.37 -25.55 1.01
CA ILE A 502 -17.24 -26.72 0.75
C ILE A 502 -18.43 -26.40 -0.17
N TRP A 503 -18.76 -25.13 -0.42
CA TRP A 503 -19.84 -24.76 -1.35
C TRP A 503 -19.36 -24.60 -2.80
N SER A 504 -18.59 -25.58 -3.30
CA SER A 504 -18.26 -25.67 -4.74
C SER A 504 -18.38 -27.06 -5.35
N ASN A 505 -18.96 -28.04 -4.64
CA ASN A 505 -19.37 -29.31 -5.25
C ASN A 505 -20.73 -29.73 -4.70
N ASP A 506 -21.78 -29.42 -5.47
CA ASP A 506 -22.79 -30.42 -5.84
C ASP A 506 -23.67 -29.87 -6.97
N ARG A 507 -23.51 -30.51 -8.14
CA ARG A 507 -24.16 -30.36 -9.46
C ARG A 507 -23.64 -29.28 -10.41
#